data_AF-A0A2V9KQD7-F1
#
_entry.id   AF-A0A2V9KQD7-F1
#
_cell.length_a   1.000
_cell.length_b   1.000
_cell.length_c   1.000
_cell.angle_alpha   90.00
_cell.angle_beta   90.00
_cell.angle_gamma   90.00
#
_symmetry.space_group_name_H-M   'P 1'
#
loop_
_entity.id
_entity.type
_entity.pdbx_description
1 polymer ?
#
loop_
_entity_poly.entity_id
_entity_poly.type
_entity_poly.pdbx_seq_one_letter_code
_entity_poly.pdbx_strand_id
1 'polypeptide(L)' 'MPLRVGDRAPDFELPDQDGRGVRLADFLGSKKVILAFFVLANTPT' A
#
# COMPACT_ATOMS: atom_id res chain seq x y z
N MET A 1 -5.36 -7.03 -15.48
CA MET A 1 -4.09 -6.68 -16.17
C MET A 1 -3.13 -6.14 -15.12
N PRO A 2 -1.82 -6.40 -15.22
CA PRO A 2 -0.86 -5.82 -14.29
C PRO A 2 -0.85 -4.29 -14.40
N LEU A 3 -0.59 -3.60 -13.29
CA LEU A 3 -0.39 -2.14 -13.26
C LEU A 3 0.82 -1.76 -14.11
N ARG A 4 0.68 -0.67 -14.87
CA ARG A 4 1.76 -0.09 -15.67
C ARG A 4 2.17 1.26 -15.09
N VAL A 5 3.37 1.71 -15.43
CA VAL A 5 3.84 3.04 -15.05
C VAL A 5 2.89 4.10 -15.61
N GLY A 6 2.47 5.03 -14.74
CA GLY A 6 1.50 6.08 -15.07
C GLY A 6 0.04 5.70 -14.81
N ASP A 7 -0.28 4.41 -14.63
CA ASP A 7 -1.62 4.01 -14.20
C ASP A 7 -1.89 4.56 -12.79
N ARG A 8 -3.13 5.02 -12.55
CA ARG A 8 -3.55 5.42 -11.21
C ARG A 8 -3.54 4.19 -10.30
N ALA A 9 -2.87 4.31 -9.15
CA ALA A 9 -2.87 3.23 -8.14
C ALA A 9 -4.31 2.90 -7.72
N PRO A 10 -4.70 1.61 -7.68
CA PRO A 10 -6.01 1.19 -7.21
C PRO A 10 -6.17 1.56 -5.73
N ASP A 11 -7.35 2.06 -5.38
CA ASP A 11 -7.65 2.34 -3.98
C ASP A 11 -7.86 1.04 -3.20
N PHE A 12 -7.42 1.04 -1.95
CA PHE A 12 -7.62 -0.06 -1.01
C PHE A 12 -7.58 0.48 0.41
N GLU A 13 -8.21 -0.27 1.31
CA GLU A 13 -8.15 -0.04 2.74
C GLU A 13 -7.78 -1.36 3.42
N LEU A 14 -6.73 -1.32 4.24
CA LEU A 14 -6.25 -2.48 4.98
C LEU A 14 -6.00 -2.09 6.44
N PRO A 15 -6.19 -3.01 7.40
CA PRO A 15 -5.78 -2.76 8.78
C PRO A 15 -4.25 -2.69 8.88
N ASP A 16 -3.76 -1.75 9.67
CA ASP A 16 -2.37 -1.74 10.14
C ASP A 16 -2.13 -2.79 11.25
N GLN A 17 -0.91 -2.82 11.80
CA GLN A 17 -0.55 -3.76 12.87
C GLN A 17 -1.35 -3.57 14.18
N ASP A 18 -1.98 -2.41 14.36
CA ASP A 18 -2.81 -2.08 15.52
C ASP A 18 -4.32 -2.21 15.21
N GLY A 19 -4.68 -2.67 14.01
CA GLY A 19 -6.06 -2.83 13.55
C GLY A 19 -6.73 -1.55 13.06
N ARG A 20 -5.98 -0.45 12.88
CA ARG A 20 -6.55 0.79 12.32
C ARG A 20 -6.65 0.69 10.80
N GLY A 21 -7.79 1.08 10.25
CA GLY A 21 -7.96 1.16 8.80
C GLY A 21 -7.04 2.22 8.20
N VAL A 22 -6.25 1.83 7.20
CA VAL A 22 -5.39 2.72 6.42
C VAL A 22 -5.83 2.65 4.97
N ARG A 23 -6.30 3.78 4.44
CA ARG A 23 -6.77 3.89 3.06
C ARG A 23 -5.74 4.62 2.18
N LEU A 24 -5.44 4.07 1.01
CA LEU A 24 -4.46 4.67 0.10
C LEU A 24 -4.87 6.08 -0.34
N ALA A 25 -6.16 6.29 -0.63
CA ALA A 25 -6.69 7.57 -1.08
C ALA A 25 -6.42 8.74 -0.11
N ASP A 26 -6.28 8.50 1.20
CA ASP A 26 -6.09 9.53 2.22
C ASP A 26 -4.74 10.26 2.06
N PHE A 27 -3.77 9.62 1.40
CA PHE A 27 -2.44 10.18 1.15
C PHE A 27 -2.31 10.84 -0.24
N LEU A 28 -3.34 10.72 -1.08
CA LEU A 28 -3.28 11.19 -2.45
C LEU A 28 -3.17 12.72 -2.50
N GLY A 29 -2.14 13.23 -3.19
CA GLY A 29 -1.88 14.67 -3.33
C GLY A 29 -1.25 15.33 -2.11
N SER A 30 -1.18 14.65 -0.96
CA SER A 30 -0.55 15.17 0.26
C SER A 30 0.86 14.62 0.47
N LYS A 31 1.11 13.35 0.11
CA LYS A 31 2.39 12.66 0.34
C LYS A 31 2.72 11.67 -0.78
N LYS A 32 4.01 11.39 -0.96
CA LYS A 32 4.46 10.24 -1.76
C LYS A 32 4.32 8.97 -0.93
N VAL A 33 3.79 7.90 -1.52
CA VAL A 33 3.58 6.60 -0.88
C VAL A 33 4.35 5.53 -1.64
N ILE A 34 5.03 4.64 -0.93
CA ILE A 34 5.72 3.47 -1.47
C ILE A 34 5.03 2.23 -0.91
N LEU A 35 4.65 1.30 -1.78
CA LEU A 35 4.08 0.01 -1.39
C LEU A 35 5.15 -1.08 -1.50
N ALA A 36 5.43 -1.74 -0.38
CA ALA A 36 6.34 -2.89 -0.33
C ALA A 36 5.54 -4.15 -0.02
N PHE A 37 5.51 -5.08 -0.96
CA PHE A 37 4.88 -6.40 -0.78
C PHE A 37 5.98 -7.43 -0.44
N PHE A 38 5.82 -8.12 0.67
CA PHE A 38 6.74 -9.17 1.14
C PHE A 38 5.93 -10.39 1.60
N VAL A 39 6.58 -11.56 1.62
CA VAL A 39 5.88 -12.85 1.79
C VAL A 39 5.41 -13.05 3.23
N LEU A 40 6.31 -12.89 4.20
CA LEU A 40 6.04 -13.12 5.60
C LEU A 40 6.97 -12.27 6.47
N ALA A 41 6.46 -11.80 7.60
CA ALA A 41 7.28 -11.09 8.59
C ALA A 41 8.24 -12.07 9.30
N ASN A 42 9.41 -11.58 9.72
CA ASN A 42 10.40 -12.33 10.52
C ASN A 42 11.02 -13.55 9.82
N THR A 43 11.15 -13.54 8.49
CA THR A 43 11.90 -14.54 7.73
C THR A 43 13.28 -14.00 7.32
N PRO A 44 14.34 -14.83 7.30
CA PRO A 44 15.61 -14.44 6.69
C PRO A 44 15.44 -14.03 5.23
N THR A 45 16.23 -13.04 4.80
CA THR A 45 16.29 -12.53 3.43
C THR A 45 17.24 -13.33 2.56
#